data_AF-A0A7S1NY77-F1
#
_entry.id   AF-A0A7S1NY77-F1
#
_cell.length_a   1.000
_cell.length_b   1.000
_cell.length_c   1.000
_cell.angle_alpha   90.00
_cell.angle_beta   90.00
_cell.angle_gamma   90.00
#
_symmetry.space_group_name_H-M   'P 1'
#
loop_
_entity.id
_entity.type
_entity.pdbx_description
1 polymer ?
#
loop_
_entity_poly.entity_id
_entity_poly.type
_entity_poly.pdbx_seq_one_letter_code
_entity_poly.pdbx_strand_id
1 'polypeptide(L)'
;VGDAKPIVLVIRKDKYVFGVFISKGLLLPDDRTGSNFYDCQNTYPCDLWHFSLAGHFPKPTKIEIRPVIKRVEVAGREGNVSGANFIIGTYQLLACGVVAESGLGPRNKRTAADIRSCAQRIPMSLLPEGYTGEKNSSWGYALFGGGSGYFTADEIEVLQVRESIDQPSPPMTTAPEPVDSTPTITPQPTTTGPISAPLTTTSDPAESAAVCQGGLRWGGMVVAMLICTGG
;
A
#
# COMPACT_ATOMS: atom_id res chain seq x y z
N VAL A 1 9.16 11.14 1.99
CA VAL A 1 10.55 11.40 1.54
C VAL A 1 10.85 12.86 1.80
N GLY A 2 11.95 13.17 2.48
CA GLY A 2 12.10 14.45 3.14
C GLY A 2 11.24 14.51 4.41
N ASP A 3 10.61 15.65 4.66
CA ASP A 3 9.83 15.92 5.89
C ASP A 3 8.44 15.25 5.93
N ALA A 4 8.02 14.63 4.83
CA ALA A 4 6.74 13.93 4.76
C ALA A 4 6.69 12.78 5.76
N LYS A 5 5.69 12.80 6.64
CA LYS A 5 5.43 11.79 7.67
C LYS A 5 3.93 11.76 8.00
N PRO A 6 3.42 10.61 8.45
CA PRO A 6 4.02 9.28 8.32
C PRO A 6 3.97 8.77 6.85
N ILE A 7 4.78 7.77 6.53
CA ILE A 7 4.95 7.23 5.18
C ILE A 7 4.39 5.82 5.09
N VAL A 8 3.68 5.52 4.00
CA VAL A 8 3.25 4.18 3.61
C VAL A 8 3.86 3.85 2.25
N LEU A 9 4.65 2.78 2.19
CA LEU A 9 5.14 2.23 0.93
C LEU A 9 4.21 1.08 0.54
N VAL A 10 3.60 1.17 -0.63
CA VAL A 10 2.73 0.14 -1.22
C VAL A 10 3.45 -0.47 -2.40
N ILE A 11 3.45 -1.80 -2.47
CA ILE A 11 4.04 -2.60 -3.53
C ILE A 11 2.95 -3.48 -4.12
N ARG A 12 2.82 -3.43 -5.45
CA ARG A 12 1.94 -4.30 -6.22
C ARG A 12 2.79 -5.30 -7.01
N LYS A 13 2.41 -6.57 -6.93
CA LYS A 13 2.97 -7.65 -7.74
C LYS A 13 1.89 -8.66 -8.08
N ASP A 14 1.51 -8.77 -9.34
CA ASP A 14 0.38 -9.58 -9.82
C ASP A 14 -0.88 -9.30 -8.98
N LYS A 15 -1.43 -10.34 -8.33
CA LYS A 15 -2.59 -10.25 -7.43
C LYS A 15 -2.24 -9.76 -6.01
N TYR A 16 -0.96 -9.57 -5.71
CA TYR A 16 -0.49 -9.25 -4.37
C TYR A 16 -0.37 -7.74 -4.19
N VAL A 17 -0.89 -7.25 -3.06
CA VAL A 17 -0.71 -5.86 -2.61
C VAL A 17 -0.25 -5.92 -1.18
N PHE A 18 0.93 -5.37 -0.91
CA PHE A 18 1.56 -5.41 0.40
C PHE A 18 2.49 -4.22 0.55
N GLY A 19 3.07 -4.07 1.73
CA GLY A 19 3.91 -2.91 1.97
C GLY A 19 4.32 -2.77 3.41
N VAL A 20 4.63 -1.53 3.76
CA VAL A 20 5.19 -1.17 5.05
C VAL A 20 4.79 0.24 5.44
N PHE A 21 4.50 0.40 6.71
CA PHE A 21 4.23 1.69 7.33
C PHE A 21 5.43 2.12 8.16
N ILE A 22 5.74 3.42 8.11
CA ILE A 22 6.77 4.05 8.93
C ILE A 22 6.19 5.35 9.51
N SER A 23 6.13 5.48 10.84
CA SER A 23 5.54 6.68 11.46
C SER A 23 6.36 7.96 11.29
N LYS A 24 7.57 7.86 10.74
CA LYS A 24 8.52 8.96 10.59
C LYS A 24 8.86 9.21 9.13
N GLY A 25 9.44 10.39 8.89
CA GLY A 25 9.98 10.75 7.59
C GLY A 25 11.31 10.05 7.32
N LEU A 26 11.71 10.03 6.06
CA LEU A 26 12.98 9.46 5.60
C LEU A 26 13.73 10.52 4.82
N LEU A 27 14.91 10.90 5.30
CA LEU A 27 15.78 11.88 4.67
C LEU A 27 16.85 11.14 3.85
N LEU A 28 17.20 11.72 2.71
CA LEU A 28 18.41 11.32 2.00
C LEU A 28 19.64 11.79 2.81
N PRO A 29 20.78 11.09 2.74
CA PRO A 29 22.03 11.59 3.27
C PRO A 29 22.49 12.84 2.51
N ASP A 30 23.22 13.73 3.18
CA ASP A 30 23.79 14.93 2.55
C ASP A 30 24.82 14.57 1.47
N ASP A 31 25.63 13.54 1.74
CA ASP A 31 26.52 12.95 0.74
C ASP A 31 25.72 12.08 -0.23
N ARG A 32 25.84 12.38 -1.53
CA ARG A 32 25.18 11.64 -2.62
C ARG A 32 25.57 10.16 -2.65
N THR A 33 26.74 9.80 -2.15
CA THR A 33 27.24 8.41 -2.07
C THR A 33 27.01 7.77 -0.70
N GLY A 34 26.61 8.58 0.29
CA GLY A 34 26.42 8.15 1.67
C GLY A 34 25.14 7.33 1.89
N SER A 35 24.84 7.07 3.16
CA SER A 35 23.60 6.45 3.59
C SER A 35 23.13 6.98 4.94
N ASN A 36 21.83 7.16 5.11
CA ASN A 36 21.22 7.41 6.41
C ASN A 36 20.74 6.10 7.03
N PHE A 37 20.93 5.98 8.34
CA PHE A 37 20.53 4.82 9.13
C PHE A 37 19.61 5.29 10.26
N TYR A 38 18.42 4.67 10.33
CA TYR A 38 17.40 4.93 11.34
C TYR A 38 17.21 3.67 12.18
N ASP A 39 17.70 3.72 13.43
CA ASP A 39 17.39 2.71 14.45
C ASP A 39 16.06 3.07 15.12
N CYS A 40 15.00 2.36 14.73
CA CYS A 40 13.67 2.61 15.25
C CYS A 40 13.43 2.08 16.67
N GLN A 41 14.42 1.40 17.26
CA GLN A 41 14.36 0.93 18.64
C GLN A 41 14.95 1.95 19.63
N ASN A 42 16.05 2.60 19.26
CA ASN A 42 16.83 3.41 20.20
C ASN A 42 16.82 4.90 19.81
N THR A 43 17.72 5.28 18.90
CA THR A 43 18.04 6.68 18.62
C THR A 43 16.92 7.40 17.85
N TYR A 44 16.07 6.66 17.14
CA TYR A 44 15.05 7.23 16.27
C TYR A 44 13.71 6.50 16.43
N PRO A 45 13.04 6.59 17.61
CA PRO A 45 11.85 5.79 17.89
C PRO A 45 10.77 6.03 16.82
N CYS A 46 10.51 4.99 16.04
CA CYS A 46 9.55 4.99 14.95
C CYS A 46 8.71 3.73 15.00
N ASP A 47 7.43 3.86 14.65
CA ASP A 47 6.57 2.71 14.46
C ASP A 47 6.78 2.18 13.06
N LEU A 48 7.05 0.89 13.00
CA LEU A 48 7.35 0.17 11.77
C LEU A 48 6.68 -1.19 11.81
N TRP A 49 5.86 -1.47 10.81
CA TRP A 49 5.20 -2.75 10.61
C TRP A 49 4.94 -3.00 9.12
N HIS A 50 4.92 -4.26 8.73
CA HIS A 50 4.54 -4.65 7.38
C HIS A 50 3.03 -4.87 7.31
N PHE A 51 2.49 -4.92 6.10
CA PHE A 51 1.10 -5.28 5.89
C PHE A 51 0.94 -6.03 4.56
N SER A 52 -0.13 -6.81 4.48
CA SER A 52 -0.65 -7.36 3.22
C SER A 52 -2.11 -6.95 3.10
N LEU A 53 -2.50 -6.40 1.96
CA LEU A 53 -3.86 -5.99 1.66
C LEU A 53 -4.58 -6.99 0.78
N ALA A 54 -3.84 -7.69 -0.10
CA ALA A 54 -4.40 -8.69 -1.01
C ALA A 54 -3.45 -9.88 -1.22
N GLY A 55 -4.05 -11.06 -1.42
CA GLY A 55 -3.40 -12.28 -1.91
C GLY A 55 -2.76 -13.19 -0.85
N HIS A 56 -2.00 -12.66 0.12
CA HIS A 56 -1.27 -13.50 1.10
C HIS A 56 -2.10 -13.98 2.28
N PHE A 57 -3.19 -13.28 2.58
CA PHE A 57 -4.08 -13.54 3.70
C PHE A 57 -5.53 -13.39 3.22
N PRO A 58 -6.50 -14.05 3.88
CA PRO A 58 -7.92 -13.91 3.54
C PRO A 58 -8.50 -12.50 3.74
N LYS A 59 -7.84 -11.68 4.56
CA LYS A 59 -8.21 -10.30 4.85
C LYS A 59 -6.95 -9.42 4.95
N PRO A 60 -7.09 -8.09 4.79
CA PRO A 60 -6.00 -7.16 5.08
C PRO A 60 -5.40 -7.42 6.47
N THR A 61 -4.09 -7.61 6.51
CA THR A 61 -3.37 -8.13 7.68
C THR A 61 -2.15 -7.26 7.98
N LYS A 62 -2.08 -6.78 9.22
CA LYS A 62 -0.89 -6.14 9.80
C LYS A 62 0.09 -7.20 10.27
N ILE A 63 1.38 -7.01 9.98
CA ILE A 63 2.46 -7.94 10.34
C ILE A 63 3.42 -7.17 11.25
N GLU A 64 3.37 -7.51 12.53
CA GLU A 64 4.22 -6.87 13.54
C GLU A 64 5.65 -7.37 13.43
N ILE A 65 6.58 -6.42 13.45
CA ILE A 65 8.02 -6.68 13.38
C ILE A 65 8.59 -6.54 14.78
N ARG A 66 9.36 -7.55 15.23
CA ARG A 66 10.00 -7.52 16.55
C ARG A 66 10.89 -6.26 16.70
N PRO A 67 10.99 -5.65 17.88
CA PRO A 67 11.77 -4.43 18.08
C PRO A 67 13.23 -4.52 17.60
N VAL A 68 13.89 -5.65 17.86
CA VAL A 68 15.32 -5.89 17.50
C VAL A 68 15.61 -5.91 16.00
N ILE A 69 14.57 -5.88 15.17
CA ILE A 69 14.69 -5.90 13.72
C ILE A 69 14.10 -4.64 13.06
N LYS A 70 13.75 -3.59 13.82
CA LYS A 70 13.21 -2.32 13.27
C LYS A 70 14.33 -1.36 12.88
N ARG A 71 14.80 -1.50 11.65
CA ARG A 71 15.85 -0.67 11.04
C ARG A 71 15.35 -0.13 9.71
N VAL A 72 15.70 1.11 9.38
CA VAL A 72 15.50 1.67 8.04
C VAL A 72 16.79 2.28 7.55
N GLU A 73 17.17 1.97 6.31
CA GLU A 73 18.34 2.55 5.67
C GLU A 73 18.00 3.10 4.30
N VAL A 74 18.53 4.28 4.01
CA VAL A 74 18.29 5.01 2.76
C VAL A 74 19.63 5.36 2.15
N ALA A 75 19.87 4.93 0.91
CA ALA A 75 21.05 5.31 0.16
C ALA A 75 20.91 6.74 -0.38
N GLY A 76 22.05 7.44 -0.51
CA GLY A 76 22.13 8.61 -1.36
C GLY A 76 21.87 8.27 -2.82
N ARG A 77 21.64 9.30 -3.66
CA ARG A 77 21.25 9.13 -5.07
C ARG A 77 22.28 8.39 -5.93
N GLU A 78 23.54 8.35 -5.49
CA GLU A 78 24.67 7.68 -6.17
C GLU A 78 25.29 6.58 -5.31
N GLY A 79 24.76 6.39 -4.10
CA GLY A 79 25.19 5.35 -3.16
C GLY A 79 24.33 4.09 -3.26
N ASN A 80 24.64 3.14 -2.40
CA ASN A 80 23.77 2.01 -2.11
C ASN A 80 23.90 1.63 -0.64
N VAL A 81 22.87 0.96 -0.14
CA VAL A 81 22.92 0.27 1.14
C VAL A 81 22.80 -1.22 0.84
N SER A 82 23.89 -1.96 1.03
CA SER A 82 23.94 -3.40 0.78
C SER A 82 23.42 -3.81 -0.62
N GLY A 83 23.74 -3.01 -1.64
CA GLY A 83 23.29 -3.25 -3.03
C GLY A 83 21.85 -2.85 -3.33
N ALA A 84 21.17 -2.14 -2.43
CA ALA A 84 19.82 -1.60 -2.59
C ALA A 84 19.80 -0.07 -2.49
N ASN A 85 18.74 0.58 -2.99
CA ASN A 85 18.49 2.00 -2.73
C ASN A 85 17.88 2.23 -1.34
N PHE A 86 17.13 1.25 -0.86
CA PHE A 86 16.37 1.34 0.38
C PHE A 86 16.20 -0.04 1.01
N ILE A 87 16.40 -0.12 2.33
CA ILE A 87 16.23 -1.35 3.13
C ILE A 87 15.39 -1.07 4.36
N ILE A 88 14.44 -1.96 4.61
CA ILE A 88 13.68 -2.05 5.85
C ILE A 88 13.91 -3.40 6.51
N GLY A 89 14.16 -3.33 7.80
CA GLY A 89 14.32 -4.46 8.68
C GLY A 89 15.77 -4.92 8.78
N THR A 90 16.13 -5.46 9.95
CA THR A 90 17.38 -6.23 10.07
C THR A 90 17.24 -7.50 9.23
N TYR A 91 18.28 -7.82 8.44
CA TYR A 91 18.28 -8.90 7.43
C TYR A 91 17.41 -8.66 6.18
N GLN A 92 17.14 -7.39 5.82
CA GLN A 92 16.47 -7.03 4.56
C GLN A 92 15.10 -7.66 4.43
N LEU A 93 14.26 -7.44 5.43
CA LEU A 93 12.87 -7.89 5.39
C LEU A 93 12.18 -7.35 4.14
N LEU A 94 12.50 -6.12 3.74
CA LEU A 94 12.17 -5.55 2.43
C LEU A 94 13.33 -4.70 1.92
N ALA A 95 13.70 -4.84 0.66
CA ALA A 95 14.66 -3.99 -0.03
C ALA A 95 14.15 -3.63 -1.43
N CYS A 96 14.46 -2.43 -1.91
CA CYS A 96 14.09 -1.93 -3.25
C CYS A 96 15.31 -1.39 -3.99
N GLY A 97 15.31 -1.53 -5.32
CA GLY A 97 16.46 -1.23 -6.18
C GLY A 97 17.61 -2.24 -6.08
N VAL A 98 17.30 -3.51 -5.83
CA VAL A 98 18.28 -4.60 -5.65
C VAL A 98 18.65 -5.24 -7.00
N VAL A 99 19.92 -5.55 -7.24
CA VAL A 99 20.32 -6.33 -8.43
C VAL A 99 19.99 -7.82 -8.22
N ALA A 100 19.02 -8.34 -8.97
CA ALA A 100 18.43 -9.67 -8.77
C ALA A 100 19.44 -10.84 -8.89
N GLU A 101 20.50 -10.68 -9.68
CA GLU A 101 21.38 -11.80 -10.06
C GLU A 101 22.51 -12.09 -9.08
N SER A 102 22.91 -11.16 -8.22
CA SER A 102 24.17 -11.31 -7.48
C SER A 102 24.02 -11.70 -6.03
N GLY A 103 22.80 -11.88 -5.52
CA GLY A 103 22.58 -11.76 -4.09
C GLY A 103 23.19 -10.45 -3.57
N LEU A 104 23.50 -10.42 -2.27
CA LEU A 104 24.16 -9.28 -1.65
C LEU A 104 25.59 -9.16 -2.17
N GLY A 105 25.74 -8.34 -3.20
CA GLY A 105 27.04 -7.97 -3.71
C GLY A 105 27.82 -7.10 -2.71
N PRO A 106 29.14 -6.98 -2.89
CA PRO A 106 29.94 -5.97 -2.21
C PRO A 106 29.29 -4.58 -2.30
N ARG A 107 29.50 -3.74 -1.28
CA ARG A 107 28.99 -2.35 -1.19
C ARG A 107 29.33 -1.45 -2.39
N ASN A 108 30.17 -1.93 -3.28
CA ASN A 108 30.69 -1.25 -4.45
C ASN A 108 29.95 -1.64 -5.74
N LYS A 109 28.94 -2.53 -5.67
CA LYS A 109 28.10 -2.84 -6.83
C LYS A 109 27.04 -1.77 -7.02
N ARG A 110 26.81 -1.42 -8.29
CA ARG A 110 25.73 -0.52 -8.71
C ARG A 110 24.39 -1.09 -8.21
N THR A 111 23.51 -0.23 -7.72
CA THR A 111 22.10 -0.60 -7.48
C THR A 111 21.45 -1.03 -8.78
N ALA A 112 20.29 -1.69 -8.70
CA ALA A 112 19.49 -1.86 -9.90
C ALA A 112 19.16 -0.48 -10.48
N ALA A 113 19.12 -0.40 -11.81
CA ALA A 113 18.63 0.78 -12.51
C ALA A 113 17.12 0.97 -12.28
N ASP A 114 16.39 -0.12 -12.04
CA ASP A 114 14.96 -0.12 -11.75
C ASP A 114 14.70 -0.25 -10.23
N ILE A 115 14.11 0.79 -9.64
CA ILE A 115 13.75 0.82 -8.22
C ILE A 115 12.70 -0.24 -7.86
N ARG A 116 11.95 -0.73 -8.86
CA ARG A 116 10.97 -1.81 -8.69
C ARG A 116 11.60 -3.18 -8.48
N SER A 117 12.91 -3.32 -8.68
CA SER A 117 13.61 -4.55 -8.35
C SER A 117 13.71 -4.70 -6.83
N CYS A 118 12.87 -5.57 -6.26
CA CYS A 118 12.70 -5.73 -4.83
C CYS A 118 13.22 -7.08 -4.33
N ALA A 119 13.54 -7.12 -3.04
CA ALA A 119 13.74 -8.35 -2.29
C ALA A 119 12.87 -8.32 -1.03
N GLN A 120 12.19 -9.41 -0.69
CA GLN A 120 11.43 -9.49 0.55
C GLN A 120 11.56 -10.87 1.19
N ARG A 121 11.84 -10.89 2.50
CA ARG A 121 12.03 -12.12 3.28
C ARG A 121 11.52 -11.94 4.69
N ILE A 122 10.28 -12.34 4.95
CA ILE A 122 9.72 -12.30 6.31
C ILE A 122 9.83 -13.71 6.90
N PRO A 123 10.56 -13.91 8.02
CA PRO A 123 10.60 -15.19 8.72
C PRO A 123 9.19 -15.68 9.03
N MET A 124 8.92 -16.96 8.76
CA MET A 124 7.60 -17.57 9.01
C MET A 124 7.16 -17.43 10.48
N SER A 125 8.10 -17.38 11.42
CA SER A 125 7.84 -17.17 12.85
C SER A 125 7.34 -15.76 13.22
N LEU A 126 7.35 -14.82 12.27
CA LEU A 126 6.83 -13.45 12.45
C LEU A 126 5.47 -13.25 11.77
N LEU A 127 5.01 -14.22 10.99
CA LEU A 127 3.76 -14.08 10.28
C LEU A 127 2.59 -14.39 11.22
N PRO A 128 1.52 -13.60 11.17
CA PRO A 128 0.25 -13.96 11.78
C PRO A 128 -0.28 -15.29 11.21
N GLU A 129 -1.18 -15.92 11.97
CA GLU A 129 -1.93 -17.07 11.50
C GLU A 129 -2.73 -16.73 10.23
N GLY A 130 -2.91 -17.73 9.35
CA GLY A 130 -3.69 -17.57 8.12
C GLY A 130 -2.88 -17.11 6.91
N TYR A 131 -1.54 -17.05 6.98
CA TYR A 131 -0.71 -16.84 5.80
C TYR A 131 -0.83 -18.02 4.83
N THR A 132 -1.34 -17.75 3.63
CA THR A 132 -1.58 -18.73 2.56
C THR A 132 -0.65 -18.56 1.36
N GLY A 133 0.21 -17.53 1.37
CA GLY A 133 1.16 -17.28 0.30
C GLY A 133 2.30 -18.32 0.22
N GLU A 134 3.15 -18.14 -0.78
CA GLU A 134 4.29 -19.03 -1.02
C GLU A 134 5.35 -18.91 0.07
N LYS A 135 6.05 -20.03 0.30
CA LYS A 135 7.02 -20.21 1.39
C LYS A 135 8.28 -20.82 0.82
N ASN A 136 9.43 -20.31 1.23
CA ASN A 136 10.69 -20.98 0.97
C ASN A 136 10.96 -22.00 2.07
N SER A 137 10.70 -23.28 1.79
CA SER A 137 10.89 -24.37 2.77
C SER A 137 12.35 -24.52 3.23
N SER A 138 13.33 -24.21 2.38
CA SER A 138 14.74 -24.37 2.71
C SER A 138 15.23 -23.36 3.75
N TRP A 139 14.60 -22.17 3.79
CA TRP A 139 15.07 -21.06 4.62
C TRP A 139 14.04 -20.53 5.62
N GLY A 140 12.79 -20.99 5.55
CA GLY A 140 11.74 -20.60 6.49
C GLY A 140 11.25 -19.16 6.33
N TYR A 141 11.20 -18.66 5.10
CA TYR A 141 10.70 -17.30 4.78
C TYR A 141 9.41 -17.36 3.97
N ALA A 142 8.53 -16.38 4.19
CA ALA A 142 7.45 -16.07 3.26
C ALA A 142 7.96 -15.23 2.08
N LEU A 143 7.37 -15.48 0.90
CA LEU A 143 7.74 -14.88 -0.37
C LEU A 143 6.58 -14.07 -0.93
N PHE A 144 6.51 -12.78 -0.59
CA PHE A 144 5.35 -11.97 -1.01
C PHE A 144 5.41 -11.54 -2.49
N GLY A 145 6.56 -11.70 -3.14
CA GLY A 145 6.77 -11.38 -4.55
C GLY A 145 6.27 -12.43 -5.53
N GLY A 146 5.37 -13.33 -5.11
CA GLY A 146 4.88 -14.43 -5.96
C GLY A 146 5.90 -15.56 -6.16
N GLY A 147 6.44 -16.09 -5.06
CA GLY A 147 7.25 -17.32 -5.08
C GLY A 147 8.76 -17.14 -5.20
N SER A 148 9.23 -15.90 -5.31
CA SER A 148 10.65 -15.57 -5.28
C SER A 148 10.98 -14.58 -4.15
N GLY A 149 12.16 -14.74 -3.57
CA GLY A 149 12.73 -13.77 -2.63
C GLY A 149 13.23 -12.48 -3.30
N TYR A 150 13.34 -12.50 -4.64
CA TYR A 150 13.64 -11.34 -5.49
C TYR A 150 12.60 -11.24 -6.60
N PHE A 151 12.02 -10.07 -6.80
CA PHE A 151 10.97 -9.86 -7.78
C PHE A 151 11.04 -8.45 -8.33
N THR A 152 10.51 -8.23 -9.53
CA THR A 152 10.26 -6.89 -10.05
C THR A 152 8.80 -6.55 -9.73
N ALA A 153 8.58 -5.54 -8.88
CA ALA A 153 7.24 -5.03 -8.62
C ALA A 153 6.63 -4.44 -9.89
N ASP A 154 5.32 -4.58 -10.05
CA ASP A 154 4.62 -3.93 -11.16
C ASP A 154 4.55 -2.42 -10.90
N GLU A 155 4.29 -2.06 -9.64
CA GLU A 155 4.10 -0.69 -9.17
C GLU A 155 4.62 -0.53 -7.73
N ILE A 156 5.17 0.65 -7.45
CA ILE A 156 5.54 1.10 -6.10
C ILE A 156 4.97 2.49 -5.88
N GLU A 157 4.16 2.64 -4.84
CA GLU A 157 3.61 3.92 -4.43
C GLU A 157 4.17 4.32 -3.06
N VAL A 158 4.45 5.61 -2.89
CA VAL A 158 4.84 6.19 -1.60
C VAL A 158 3.78 7.20 -1.18
N LEU A 159 2.97 6.83 -0.21
CA LEU A 159 1.86 7.63 0.28
C LEU A 159 2.25 8.34 1.58
N GLN A 160 1.77 9.57 1.74
CA GLN A 160 1.79 10.27 3.03
C GLN A 160 0.41 10.13 3.66
N VAL A 161 0.35 9.59 4.89
CA VAL A 161 -0.93 9.58 5.61
C VAL A 161 -1.15 10.96 6.20
N ARG A 162 -2.27 11.59 5.86
CA ARG A 162 -2.74 12.76 6.58
C ARG A 162 -3.67 12.27 7.67
N GLU A 163 -3.40 12.64 8.91
CA GLU A 163 -4.43 12.55 9.93
C GLU A 163 -5.56 13.47 9.47
N SER A 164 -6.73 12.90 9.17
CA SER A 164 -7.93 13.71 9.16
C SER A 164 -8.11 14.14 10.60
N ILE A 165 -7.65 15.35 10.92
CA ILE A 165 -8.12 16.06 12.10
C ILE A 165 -9.63 15.96 11.95
N ASP A 166 -10.29 15.23 12.86
CA ASP A 166 -11.73 14.99 12.82
C ASP A 166 -12.38 16.32 12.46
N GLN A 167 -12.74 16.46 11.18
CA GLN A 167 -13.40 17.65 10.73
C GLN A 167 -14.71 17.53 11.48
N PRO A 168 -14.97 18.40 12.48
CA PRO A 168 -16.09 18.22 13.38
C PRO A 168 -17.28 18.00 12.47
N SER A 169 -17.94 16.85 12.63
CA SER A 169 -19.06 16.45 11.78
C SER A 169 -19.87 17.72 11.52
N PRO A 170 -20.07 18.13 10.25
CA PRO A 170 -20.80 19.37 9.97
C PRO A 170 -22.03 19.34 10.87
N PRO A 171 -22.28 20.41 11.65
CA PRO A 171 -23.32 20.40 12.67
C PRO A 171 -24.54 19.79 12.00
N MET A 172 -25.02 18.65 12.54
CA MET A 172 -26.16 17.94 11.99
C MET A 172 -27.21 19.00 11.74
N THR A 173 -27.36 19.39 10.47
CA THR A 173 -28.33 20.40 10.10
C THR A 173 -29.62 19.74 10.46
N THR A 174 -30.27 20.30 11.48
CA THR A 174 -31.51 19.80 12.02
C THR A 174 -32.40 19.55 10.83
N ALA A 175 -32.86 18.30 10.67
CA ALA A 175 -33.69 17.93 9.55
C ALA A 175 -34.77 19.01 9.39
N PRO A 176 -34.97 19.57 8.19
CA PRO A 176 -36.06 20.52 8.00
C PRO A 176 -37.33 19.85 8.52
N GLU A 177 -38.06 20.57 9.38
CA GLU A 177 -39.31 20.06 9.93
C GLU A 177 -40.16 19.48 8.79
N PRO A 178 -40.83 18.34 9.02
CA PRO A 178 -41.68 17.73 8.00
C PRO A 178 -42.74 18.74 7.57
N VAL A 179 -42.56 19.30 6.38
CA VAL A 179 -43.59 20.13 5.76
C VAL A 179 -44.69 19.17 5.36
N ASP A 180 -45.78 19.20 6.12
CA ASP A 180 -47.03 18.49 5.85
C ASP A 180 -47.54 18.88 4.46
N SER A 181 -47.14 18.09 3.48
CA SER A 181 -47.47 18.27 2.08
C SER A 181 -48.41 17.16 1.68
N THR A 182 -49.69 17.33 2.03
CA THR A 182 -50.78 16.50 1.51
C THR A 182 -50.77 16.57 -0.02
N PRO A 183 -50.55 15.45 -0.74
CA PRO A 183 -50.54 15.47 -2.19
C PRO A 183 -51.97 15.62 -2.72
N THR A 184 -52.24 16.71 -3.44
CA THR A 184 -53.44 16.85 -4.27
C THR A 184 -53.27 15.99 -5.53
N ILE A 185 -53.95 14.85 -5.57
CA ILE A 185 -53.98 13.94 -6.73
C ILE A 185 -54.79 14.61 -7.83
N THR A 186 -54.14 15.03 -8.90
CA THR A 186 -54.80 15.39 -10.17
C THR A 186 -54.69 14.20 -11.12
N PRO A 187 -55.80 13.66 -11.66
CA PRO A 187 -55.76 12.51 -12.55
C PRO A 187 -55.17 12.88 -13.92
N GLN A 188 -54.22 12.07 -14.39
CA GLN A 188 -53.56 12.22 -15.68
C GLN A 188 -54.29 11.37 -16.74
N PRO A 189 -54.55 11.89 -17.96
CA PRO A 189 -55.21 11.12 -19.01
C PRO A 189 -54.27 10.11 -19.67
N THR A 190 -54.77 8.90 -19.82
CA THR A 190 -54.12 7.77 -20.50
C THR A 190 -54.03 8.05 -22.00
N THR A 191 -52.82 8.07 -22.56
CA THR A 191 -52.61 8.11 -24.02
C THR A 191 -51.88 6.85 -24.44
N THR A 192 -52.60 6.01 -25.18
CA THR A 192 -52.11 4.81 -25.86
C THR A 192 -51.52 5.23 -27.21
N GLY A 193 -50.27 4.86 -27.50
CA GLY A 193 -49.61 5.14 -28.77
C GLY A 193 -48.52 4.10 -29.10
N PRO A 194 -48.21 3.89 -30.41
CA PRO A 194 -47.92 2.56 -30.93
C PRO A 194 -46.43 2.21 -31.04
N ILE A 195 -46.25 0.90 -31.25
CA ILE A 195 -45.02 0.10 -31.42
C ILE A 195 -44.33 0.41 -32.76
N SER A 196 -43.02 0.68 -32.73
CA SER A 196 -42.02 0.60 -33.82
C SER A 196 -40.63 0.88 -33.21
N ALA A 197 -39.47 0.35 -33.56
CA ALA A 197 -38.91 -0.67 -34.46
C ALA A 197 -37.47 -0.94 -33.90
N PRO A 198 -36.69 -1.96 -34.32
CA PRO A 198 -35.43 -2.30 -33.66
C PRO A 198 -34.29 -1.35 -34.08
N LEU A 199 -33.66 -0.69 -33.11
CA LEU A 199 -32.40 0.04 -33.32
C LEU A 199 -31.20 -0.88 -33.04
N THR A 200 -30.28 -0.87 -34.01
CA THR A 200 -28.93 -1.43 -33.99
C THR A 200 -28.14 -0.96 -32.78
N THR A 201 -27.67 -1.92 -31.98
CA THR A 201 -26.72 -1.76 -30.89
C THR A 201 -25.32 -1.46 -31.44
N THR A 202 -24.84 -0.25 -31.21
CA THR A 202 -23.40 0.06 -31.23
C THR A 202 -22.99 0.20 -29.77
N SER A 203 -22.13 -0.71 -29.31
CA SER A 203 -21.64 -0.74 -27.93
C SER A 203 -20.59 0.35 -27.75
N ASP A 204 -20.98 1.46 -27.11
CA ASP A 204 -20.03 2.33 -26.44
C ASP A 204 -19.45 1.59 -25.22
N PRO A 205 -18.13 1.63 -24.99
CA PRO A 205 -17.57 1.13 -23.75
C PRO A 205 -18.03 2.06 -22.63
N ALA A 206 -18.88 1.53 -21.75
CA ALA A 206 -19.28 2.20 -20.53
C ALA A 206 -18.04 2.53 -19.70
N GLU A 207 -17.81 3.83 -19.49
CA GLU A 207 -16.89 4.36 -18.49
C GLU A 207 -17.46 3.98 -17.12
N SER A 208 -17.01 2.84 -16.60
CA SER A 208 -17.37 2.37 -15.26
C SER A 208 -16.67 3.23 -14.22
N ALA A 209 -17.42 4.19 -13.66
CA ALA A 209 -16.99 4.93 -12.49
C ALA A 209 -16.77 3.94 -11.32
N ALA A 210 -15.51 3.78 -10.92
CA ALA A 210 -15.14 2.95 -9.78
C ALA A 210 -15.71 3.56 -8.49
N VAL A 211 -16.60 2.83 -7.84
CA VAL A 211 -17.11 3.19 -6.51
C VAL A 211 -16.06 2.79 -5.47
N CYS A 212 -15.38 3.79 -4.90
CA CYS A 212 -14.38 3.61 -3.85
C CYS A 212 -15.07 3.55 -2.47
N GLN A 213 -15.12 2.38 -1.83
CA GLN A 213 -15.56 2.27 -0.43
C GLN A 213 -14.66 1.31 0.37
N GLY A 214 -14.00 1.84 1.40
CA GLY A 214 -13.24 1.04 2.38
C GLY A 214 -12.06 1.78 3.01
N GLY A 215 -12.26 2.34 4.20
CA GLY A 215 -11.16 2.82 5.04
C GLY A 215 -10.74 1.72 6.01
N LEU A 216 -9.47 1.31 5.99
CA LEU A 216 -8.93 0.40 7.00
C LEU A 216 -8.56 1.22 8.24
N ARG A 217 -9.33 1.05 9.32
CA ARG A 217 -9.03 1.62 10.64
C ARG A 217 -8.12 0.66 11.41
N TRP A 218 -6.91 1.11 11.73
CA TRP A 218 -5.99 0.38 12.62
C TRP A 218 -5.52 1.32 13.73
N GLY A 219 -5.93 1.07 14.98
CA GLY A 219 -5.48 1.84 16.15
C GLY A 219 -5.82 3.34 16.09
N GLY A 220 -6.98 3.72 15.55
CA GLY A 220 -7.39 5.12 15.38
C GLY A 220 -6.93 5.75 14.07
N MET A 221 -5.98 5.14 13.36
CA MET A 221 -5.51 5.62 12.06
C MET A 221 -6.39 5.08 10.93
N VAL A 222 -7.01 5.95 10.14
CA VAL A 222 -7.69 5.58 8.90
C VAL A 222 -6.66 5.66 7.77
N VAL A 223 -6.16 4.51 7.31
CA VAL A 223 -5.50 4.47 6.01
C VAL A 223 -6.62 4.39 4.98
N ALA A 224 -6.99 5.54 4.43
CA ALA A 224 -7.85 5.61 3.26
C ALA A 224 -7.04 5.10 2.07
N MET A 225 -7.07 3.79 1.86
CA MET A 225 -6.50 3.17 0.69
C MET A 225 -7.56 3.18 -0.39
N LEU A 226 -7.38 4.00 -1.44
CA LEU A 226 -8.19 3.87 -2.65
C LEU A 226 -7.85 2.54 -3.32
N ILE A 227 -8.57 1.48 -2.96
CA ILE A 227 -8.57 0.25 -3.74
C ILE A 227 -9.62 0.44 -4.83
N CYS A 228 -9.22 1.02 -5.95
CA CYS A 228 -10.04 1.00 -7.16
C CYS A 228 -10.03 -0.43 -7.70
N THR A 229 -11.09 -1.21 -7.47
CA THR A 229 -11.30 -2.45 -8.23
C THR A 229 -11.87 -2.05 -9.59
N GLY A 230 -11.06 -2.15 -10.64
CA GLY A 230 -11.57 -2.10 -12.02
C GLY A 230 -12.46 -3.31 -12.27
N GLY A 231 -13.70 -3.05 -12.73
CA GLY A 231 -14.65 -4.07 -13.17
C GLY A 231 -14.40 -4.49 -14.61
#